data_AF-A0A938KS31-F1
#
_entry.id   AF-A0A938KS31-F1
#
_cell.length_a   1.000
_cell.length_b   1.000
_cell.length_c   1.000
_cell.angle_alpha   90.00
_cell.angle_beta   90.00
_cell.angle_gamma   90.00
#
_symmetry.space_group_name_H-M   'P 1'
#
loop_
_entity.id
_entity.type
_entity.pdbx_description
1 polymer ?
#
loop_
_entity_poly.entity_id
_entity_poly.type
_entity_poly.pdbx_seq_one_letter_code
_entity_poly.pdbx_strand_id
1 'polypeptide(L)'
;MKNILFFALIFTFFACNDPVKRKKNQKQITKANTQDLSGLDTSVAGSKKNLINFEKGKVDKTKKLPSGIVLKWIERGNGPGFKSGEMALIDYRLGTPDGKIIDGNNRIEMPFIPFVVGYSMQTPGWDLAFVHLKVGDFVKIEIPAALAYGAKGIKDVLAPNTPNWLYVKVLSKIKPSIDSDGIRAWKLADGKPFTLEEGGAKEIAYEYVASTPNKANAIVARKFPQRYVVGQKTAVPGLRKILKNALQGERYYLILQPEQAYGNKGYGKSIGANEPVFFLLDVVGVRSIS
;
A
#
# COMPACT_ATOMS: atom_id res chain seq x y z
N MET A 1 -51.62 68.12 -21.98
CA MET A 1 -50.25 68.21 -21.45
C MET A 1 -50.12 67.32 -20.23
N LYS A 2 -49.46 66.16 -20.37
CA LYS A 2 -48.70 65.45 -19.33
C LYS A 2 -48.18 64.15 -19.96
N ASN A 3 -46.86 64.11 -20.12
CA ASN A 3 -46.10 63.01 -20.70
C ASN A 3 -46.09 61.83 -19.73
N ILE A 4 -46.38 60.63 -20.23
CA ILE A 4 -46.03 59.39 -19.54
C ILE A 4 -45.14 58.58 -20.49
N LEU A 5 -43.88 58.53 -20.09
CA LEU A 5 -42.78 57.74 -20.63
C LEU A 5 -43.15 56.25 -20.56
N PHE A 6 -43.22 55.55 -21.69
CA PHE A 6 -43.30 54.09 -21.73
C PHE A 6 -41.92 53.54 -22.09
N PHE A 7 -41.26 52.94 -21.09
CA PHE A 7 -39.95 52.31 -21.19
C PHE A 7 -40.11 50.94 -21.87
N ALA A 8 -39.41 50.72 -22.99
CA ALA A 8 -39.36 49.43 -23.66
C ALA A 8 -38.53 48.43 -22.83
N LEU A 9 -39.15 47.29 -22.52
CA LEU A 9 -38.52 46.16 -21.83
C LEU A 9 -37.57 45.42 -22.78
N ILE A 10 -36.27 45.66 -22.67
CA ILE A 10 -35.23 44.89 -23.37
C ILE A 10 -35.00 43.58 -22.61
N PHE A 11 -35.38 42.46 -23.21
CA PHE A 11 -35.00 41.11 -22.76
C PHE A 11 -33.51 40.87 -23.06
N THR A 12 -32.64 41.11 -22.09
CA THR A 12 -31.25 40.64 -22.16
C THR A 12 -31.20 39.19 -21.68
N PHE A 13 -30.93 38.26 -22.60
CA PHE A 13 -30.51 36.90 -22.25
C PHE A 13 -29.15 36.98 -21.54
N PHE A 14 -29.14 36.86 -20.21
CA PHE A 14 -27.95 36.49 -19.47
C PHE A 14 -27.65 35.02 -19.76
N ALA A 15 -26.65 34.77 -20.60
CA ALA A 15 -25.99 33.48 -20.66
C ALA A 15 -25.26 33.27 -19.32
N CYS A 16 -25.83 32.44 -18.44
CA CYS A 16 -25.13 31.92 -17.27
C CYS A 16 -23.92 31.10 -17.76
N ASN A 17 -22.74 31.66 -17.56
CA ASN A 17 -21.48 30.94 -17.68
C ASN A 17 -21.33 30.10 -16.40
N ASP A 18 -21.86 28.87 -16.41
CA ASP A 18 -21.65 27.95 -15.30
C ASP A 18 -20.17 27.53 -15.26
N PRO A 19 -19.47 27.66 -14.11
CA PRO A 19 -18.10 27.24 -14.01
C PRO A 19 -18.04 25.72 -14.19
N VAL A 20 -17.34 25.28 -15.23
CA VAL A 20 -16.99 23.88 -15.47
C VAL A 20 -16.41 23.32 -14.17
N LYS A 21 -17.21 22.50 -13.47
CA LYS A 21 -16.74 21.71 -12.33
C LYS A 21 -15.55 20.90 -12.83
N ARG A 22 -14.34 21.30 -12.44
CA ARG A 22 -13.12 20.48 -12.57
C ARG A 22 -13.47 19.10 -12.01
N LYS A 23 -13.64 18.10 -12.87
CA LYS A 23 -13.67 16.70 -12.47
C LYS A 23 -12.38 16.49 -11.67
N LYS A 24 -12.48 16.29 -10.36
CA LYS A 24 -11.34 15.85 -9.56
C LYS A 24 -10.82 14.60 -10.24
N ASN A 25 -9.56 14.63 -10.67
CA ASN A 25 -8.86 13.44 -11.14
C ASN A 25 -8.97 12.40 -10.01
N GLN A 26 -9.89 11.45 -10.13
CA GLN A 26 -9.85 10.23 -9.34
C GLN A 26 -8.49 9.61 -9.67
N LYS A 27 -7.56 9.64 -8.72
CA LYS A 27 -6.32 8.89 -8.84
C LYS A 27 -6.73 7.46 -9.17
N GLN A 28 -6.34 7.01 -10.37
CA GLN A 28 -6.69 5.70 -10.88
C GLN A 28 -6.19 4.67 -9.88
N ILE A 29 -7.12 3.94 -9.25
CA ILE A 29 -6.80 2.88 -8.30
C ILE A 29 -5.95 1.88 -9.05
N THR A 30 -4.69 1.78 -8.67
CA THR A 30 -3.75 0.89 -9.32
C THR A 30 -4.16 -0.53 -8.92
N LYS A 31 -4.76 -1.26 -9.85
CA LYS A 31 -5.27 -2.61 -9.62
C LYS A 31 -4.06 -3.51 -9.33
N ALA A 32 -3.93 -3.95 -8.09
CA ALA A 32 -3.00 -5.02 -7.75
C ALA A 32 -3.52 -6.31 -8.41
N ASN A 33 -2.92 -6.69 -9.55
CA ASN A 33 -3.25 -7.86 -10.37
C ASN A 33 -4.68 -7.93 -10.97
N THR A 34 -4.80 -8.86 -11.92
CA THR A 34 -5.95 -9.30 -12.74
C THR A 34 -7.15 -9.88 -11.99
N GLN A 35 -7.23 -9.72 -10.66
CA GLN A 35 -8.48 -10.08 -9.98
C GLN A 35 -9.52 -9.02 -10.29
N ASP A 36 -10.73 -9.46 -10.65
CA ASP A 36 -11.84 -8.54 -10.79
C ASP A 36 -12.22 -8.01 -9.40
N LEU A 37 -11.81 -6.76 -9.14
CA LEU A 37 -12.12 -6.02 -7.93
C LEU A 37 -13.35 -5.10 -8.14
N SER A 38 -14.12 -5.28 -9.23
CA SER A 38 -15.28 -4.45 -9.56
C SER A 38 -16.36 -4.41 -8.48
N GLY A 39 -16.47 -5.48 -7.68
CA GLY A 39 -17.41 -5.58 -6.55
C GLY A 39 -16.94 -4.90 -5.25
N LEU A 40 -15.72 -4.36 -5.18
CA LEU A 40 -15.24 -3.62 -4.01
C LEU A 40 -15.77 -2.18 -4.07
N ASP A 41 -16.46 -1.74 -3.02
CA ASP A 41 -16.79 -0.31 -2.87
C ASP A 41 -15.49 0.50 -2.77
N THR A 42 -15.22 1.27 -3.82
CA THR A 42 -14.03 2.11 -3.96
C THR A 42 -14.30 3.57 -3.62
N SER A 43 -15.48 3.89 -3.07
CA SER A 43 -15.88 5.26 -2.80
C SER A 43 -15.08 5.87 -1.63
N VAL A 44 -14.35 6.95 -1.91
CA VAL A 44 -13.63 7.75 -0.89
C VAL A 44 -14.60 8.45 0.08
N ALA A 45 -15.90 8.46 -0.21
CA ALA A 45 -16.93 9.12 0.60
C ALA A 45 -17.17 8.42 1.94
N GLY A 46 -17.11 7.08 2.01
CA GLY A 46 -17.23 6.33 3.27
C GLY A 46 -16.04 6.55 4.23
N SER A 47 -14.91 7.01 3.68
CA SER A 47 -13.61 7.11 4.32
C SER A 47 -13.40 8.37 5.20
N LYS A 48 -14.32 9.35 5.19
CA LYS A 48 -14.15 10.65 5.89
C LYS A 48 -14.68 10.72 7.33
N LYS A 49 -15.27 9.67 7.88
CA LYS A 49 -15.83 9.69 9.23
C LYS A 49 -14.73 9.66 10.31
N ASN A 50 -14.91 10.41 11.40
CA ASN A 50 -14.01 10.38 12.57
C ASN A 50 -14.06 9.03 13.29
N LEU A 51 -12.91 8.49 13.73
CA LEU A 51 -12.80 7.12 14.26
C LEU A 51 -13.51 6.87 15.58
N ILE A 52 -13.70 7.90 16.40
CA ILE A 52 -14.53 7.80 17.62
C ILE A 52 -15.93 7.29 17.28
N ASN A 53 -16.44 7.55 16.06
CA ASN A 53 -17.74 7.05 15.64
C ASN A 53 -17.74 5.58 15.19
N PHE A 54 -16.59 4.95 14.95
CA PHE A 54 -16.53 3.54 14.56
C PHE A 54 -16.62 2.61 15.78
N GLU A 55 -16.13 3.04 16.95
CA GLU A 55 -16.36 2.34 18.22
C GLU A 55 -17.77 2.53 18.78
N LYS A 56 -18.52 3.52 18.27
CA LYS A 56 -19.94 3.66 18.63
C LYS A 56 -20.80 2.52 18.09
N GLY A 57 -20.24 1.59 17.31
CA GLY A 57 -20.81 0.28 17.01
C GLY A 57 -20.51 -0.75 18.10
N LYS A 58 -21.40 -1.74 18.26
CA LYS A 58 -21.25 -2.85 19.21
C LYS A 58 -19.94 -3.62 18.95
N VAL A 59 -19.10 -3.78 19.97
CA VAL A 59 -17.96 -4.73 19.90
C VAL A 59 -18.53 -6.14 19.97
N ASP A 60 -18.40 -6.89 18.89
CA ASP A 60 -18.87 -8.28 18.78
C ASP A 60 -17.96 -9.24 19.56
N LYS A 61 -16.64 -9.06 19.46
CA LYS A 61 -15.67 -9.92 20.12
C LYS A 61 -14.43 -9.17 20.55
N THR A 62 -13.86 -9.55 21.69
CA THR A 62 -12.55 -9.08 22.15
C THR A 62 -11.59 -10.26 22.32
N LYS A 63 -10.32 -10.08 21.94
CA LYS A 63 -9.23 -11.01 22.23
C LYS A 63 -7.98 -10.24 22.64
N LYS A 64 -7.43 -10.57 23.82
CA LYS A 64 -6.13 -10.08 24.28
C LYS A 64 -5.05 -11.10 23.92
N LEU A 65 -3.97 -10.62 23.33
CA LEU A 65 -2.81 -11.45 22.98
C LEU A 65 -1.75 -11.40 24.09
N PRO A 66 -0.88 -12.42 24.23
CA PRO A 66 0.23 -12.39 25.18
C PRO A 66 1.17 -11.19 25.00
N SER A 67 1.26 -10.66 23.78
CA SER A 67 2.03 -9.45 23.44
C SER A 67 1.44 -8.15 23.99
N GLY A 68 0.27 -8.20 24.64
CA GLY A 68 -0.45 -7.03 25.13
C GLY A 68 -1.35 -6.36 24.09
N ILE A 69 -1.31 -6.81 22.84
CA ILE A 69 -2.25 -6.34 21.80
C ILE A 69 -3.67 -6.76 22.16
N VAL A 70 -4.64 -5.85 21.98
CA VAL A 70 -6.06 -6.14 22.14
C VAL A 70 -6.77 -5.98 20.80
N LEU A 71 -7.40 -7.06 20.34
CA LEU A 71 -8.22 -7.09 19.13
C LEU A 71 -9.70 -6.95 19.53
N LYS A 72 -10.38 -5.93 19.03
CA LYS A 72 -11.81 -5.68 19.25
C LYS A 72 -12.51 -5.69 17.90
N TRP A 73 -13.19 -6.79 17.57
CA TRP A 73 -13.98 -6.90 16.36
C TRP A 73 -15.26 -6.09 16.51
N ILE A 74 -15.43 -5.15 15.61
CA ILE A 74 -16.66 -4.37 15.42
C ILE A 74 -17.56 -5.15 14.45
N GLU A 75 -16.98 -5.81 13.45
CA GLU A 75 -17.66 -6.72 12.54
C GLU A 75 -16.78 -7.94 12.26
N ARG A 76 -17.36 -9.14 12.27
CA ARG A 76 -16.66 -10.38 11.96
C ARG A 76 -16.80 -10.74 10.48
N GLY A 77 -15.67 -10.94 9.84
CA GLY A 77 -15.57 -11.52 8.51
C GLY A 77 -15.62 -13.04 8.55
N ASN A 78 -16.25 -13.61 7.52
CA ASN A 78 -16.32 -15.05 7.30
C ASN A 78 -15.34 -15.55 6.22
N GLY A 79 -14.52 -14.65 5.66
CA GLY A 79 -13.57 -15.00 4.61
C GLY A 79 -12.29 -15.69 5.12
N PRO A 80 -11.32 -15.96 4.22
CA PRO A 80 -10.06 -16.58 4.61
C PRO A 80 -9.23 -15.68 5.53
N GLY A 81 -8.49 -16.30 6.46
CA GLY A 81 -7.47 -15.62 7.27
C GLY A 81 -6.12 -15.53 6.53
N PHE A 82 -5.10 -14.92 7.14
CA PHE A 82 -3.81 -14.68 6.49
C PHE A 82 -2.65 -15.45 7.11
N LYS A 83 -1.73 -15.91 6.27
CA LYS A 83 -0.41 -16.43 6.62
C LYS A 83 0.67 -15.42 6.24
N SER A 84 1.87 -15.60 6.80
CA SER A 84 3.04 -14.79 6.38
C SER A 84 3.27 -14.91 4.88
N GLY A 85 3.51 -13.76 4.24
CA GLY A 85 3.71 -13.64 2.80
C GLY A 85 2.43 -13.65 1.97
N GLU A 86 1.25 -13.57 2.59
CA GLU A 86 0.00 -13.29 1.87
C GLU A 86 -0.34 -11.80 1.91
N MET A 87 -1.08 -11.34 0.90
CA MET A 87 -1.44 -9.92 0.74
C MET A 87 -2.91 -9.67 1.07
N ALA A 88 -3.16 -8.70 1.94
CA ALA A 88 -4.48 -8.13 2.20
C ALA A 88 -4.65 -6.80 1.45
N LEU A 89 -5.86 -6.52 0.95
CA LEU A 89 -6.29 -5.14 0.69
C LEU A 89 -7.05 -4.63 1.92
N ILE A 90 -6.66 -3.46 2.40
CA ILE A 90 -7.18 -2.91 3.64
C ILE A 90 -7.63 -1.47 3.47
N ASP A 91 -8.76 -1.12 4.08
CA ASP A 91 -9.07 0.25 4.46
C ASP A 91 -8.70 0.45 5.93
N TYR A 92 -7.74 1.34 6.21
CA TYR A 92 -7.25 1.52 7.56
C TYR A 92 -7.20 2.98 7.99
N ARG A 93 -7.29 3.18 9.30
CA ARG A 93 -6.94 4.43 9.96
C ARG A 93 -6.08 4.14 11.18
N LEU A 94 -5.11 5.00 11.40
CA LEU A 94 -4.25 4.95 12.57
C LEU A 94 -4.55 6.16 13.44
N GLY A 95 -4.90 5.90 14.70
CA GLY A 95 -5.18 6.93 15.68
C GLY A 95 -4.42 6.73 16.97
N THR A 96 -4.43 7.75 17.80
CA THR A 96 -3.97 7.73 19.19
C THR A 96 -5.13 7.48 20.15
N PRO A 97 -4.85 7.11 21.43
CA PRO A 97 -5.91 6.80 22.40
C PRO A 97 -6.88 7.94 22.71
N ASP A 98 -6.47 9.18 22.48
CA ASP A 98 -7.31 10.39 22.57
C ASP A 98 -8.23 10.58 21.34
N GLY A 99 -8.18 9.67 20.36
CA GLY A 99 -9.00 9.66 19.16
C GLY A 99 -8.46 10.51 18.01
N LYS A 100 -7.28 11.13 18.12
CA LYS A 100 -6.66 11.88 17.02
C LYS A 100 -6.17 10.93 15.93
N ILE A 101 -6.49 11.24 14.67
CA ILE A 101 -6.05 10.45 13.50
C ILE A 101 -4.72 10.96 13.00
N ILE A 102 -3.76 10.06 12.87
CA ILE A 102 -2.41 10.37 12.43
C ILE A 102 -2.06 9.76 11.07
N ASP A 103 -2.76 8.71 10.65
CA ASP A 103 -2.58 8.11 9.33
C ASP A 103 -3.83 7.40 8.80
N GLY A 104 -3.85 7.10 7.51
CA GLY A 104 -4.92 6.34 6.88
C GLY A 104 -5.04 6.56 5.37
N ASN A 105 -5.71 5.62 4.70
CA ASN A 105 -5.88 5.64 3.25
C ASN A 105 -6.58 6.91 2.72
N ASN A 106 -7.51 7.45 3.52
CA ASN A 106 -8.19 8.71 3.22
C ASN A 106 -7.24 9.90 3.04
N ARG A 107 -6.06 9.88 3.68
CA ARG A 107 -5.07 10.95 3.56
C ARG A 107 -4.35 10.94 2.22
N ILE A 108 -4.34 9.79 1.54
CA ILE A 108 -3.73 9.61 0.22
C ILE A 108 -4.77 9.43 -0.90
N GLU A 109 -6.05 9.61 -0.58
CA GLU A 109 -7.20 9.47 -1.48
C GLU A 109 -7.28 8.10 -2.17
N MET A 110 -6.85 7.04 -1.47
CA MET A 110 -7.05 5.66 -1.92
C MET A 110 -8.16 5.00 -1.09
N PRO A 111 -9.03 4.17 -1.68
CA PRO A 111 -10.02 3.40 -0.91
C PRO A 111 -9.38 2.25 -0.14
N PHE A 112 -8.27 1.71 -0.66
CA PHE A 112 -7.54 0.62 -0.03
C PHE A 112 -6.05 0.69 -0.33
N ILE A 113 -5.25 0.00 0.47
CA ILE A 113 -3.83 -0.25 0.19
C ILE A 113 -3.50 -1.74 0.31
N PRO A 114 -2.51 -2.24 -0.45
CA PRO A 114 -1.98 -3.59 -0.24
C PRO A 114 -1.11 -3.64 1.02
N PHE A 115 -1.24 -4.70 1.79
CA PHE A 115 -0.40 -4.99 2.96
C PHE A 115 0.03 -6.46 2.93
N VAL A 116 1.34 -6.69 2.97
CA VAL A 116 1.93 -8.05 3.02
C VAL A 116 2.20 -8.41 4.47
N VAL A 117 1.56 -9.47 4.93
CA VAL A 117 1.65 -9.92 6.33
C VAL A 117 3.00 -10.58 6.59
N GLY A 118 3.65 -10.20 7.69
CA GLY A 118 4.83 -10.90 8.22
C GLY A 118 6.17 -10.51 7.60
N TYR A 119 6.23 -9.36 6.93
CA TYR A 119 7.45 -8.86 6.26
C TYR A 119 7.86 -7.46 6.74
N SER A 120 7.44 -7.07 7.94
CA SER A 120 7.84 -5.80 8.56
C SER A 120 7.57 -4.58 7.65
N MET A 121 6.43 -4.59 6.94
CA MET A 121 6.00 -3.46 6.11
C MET A 121 5.50 -2.30 6.97
N GLN A 122 5.01 -2.60 8.17
CA GLN A 122 4.56 -1.66 9.20
C GLN A 122 5.19 -2.03 10.57
N THR A 123 4.81 -1.32 11.63
CA THR A 123 5.27 -1.62 13.00
C THR A 123 4.92 -3.07 13.40
N PRO A 124 5.71 -3.73 14.27
CA PRO A 124 5.53 -5.16 14.60
C PRO A 124 4.12 -5.57 15.03
N GLY A 125 3.38 -4.67 15.69
CA GLY A 125 2.01 -4.91 16.12
C GLY A 125 1.03 -5.19 14.99
N TRP A 126 1.29 -4.69 13.77
CA TRP A 126 0.47 -5.00 12.60
C TRP A 126 0.59 -6.47 12.22
N ASP A 127 1.81 -6.97 12.02
CA ASP A 127 2.04 -8.36 11.63
C ASP A 127 1.49 -9.34 12.68
N LEU A 128 1.69 -9.04 13.97
CA LEU A 128 1.14 -9.84 15.08
C LEU A 128 -0.40 -9.82 15.15
N ALA A 129 -1.05 -8.75 14.72
CA ALA A 129 -2.51 -8.67 14.70
C ALA A 129 -3.09 -9.38 13.49
N PHE A 130 -2.51 -9.19 12.30
CA PHE A 130 -3.07 -9.66 11.02
C PHE A 130 -3.17 -11.18 10.90
N VAL A 131 -2.33 -11.94 11.61
CA VAL A 131 -2.45 -13.41 11.69
C VAL A 131 -3.75 -13.90 12.36
N HIS A 132 -4.48 -13.01 13.04
CA HIS A 132 -5.77 -13.32 13.66
C HIS A 132 -6.97 -12.81 12.86
N LEU A 133 -6.73 -12.05 11.80
CA LEU A 133 -7.79 -11.42 11.01
C LEU A 133 -8.22 -12.27 9.83
N LYS A 134 -9.43 -12.01 9.36
CA LYS A 134 -10.04 -12.62 8.18
C LYS A 134 -10.54 -11.55 7.23
N VAL A 135 -10.65 -11.90 5.94
CA VAL A 135 -11.37 -11.08 4.97
C VAL A 135 -12.81 -10.84 5.46
N GLY A 136 -13.23 -9.58 5.43
CA GLY A 136 -14.51 -9.08 5.94
C GLY A 136 -14.44 -8.48 7.36
N ASP A 137 -13.39 -8.78 8.14
CA ASP A 137 -13.26 -8.24 9.50
C ASP A 137 -13.21 -6.71 9.47
N PHE A 138 -13.96 -6.08 10.37
CA PHE A 138 -13.71 -4.71 10.81
C PHE A 138 -13.27 -4.73 12.27
N VAL A 139 -12.04 -4.32 12.54
CA VAL A 139 -11.40 -4.51 13.84
C VAL A 139 -10.70 -3.24 14.30
N LYS A 140 -10.82 -2.92 15.58
CA LYS A 140 -9.91 -2.03 16.31
C LYS A 140 -8.82 -2.87 16.96
N ILE A 141 -7.57 -2.50 16.72
CA ILE A 141 -6.37 -3.15 17.22
C ILE A 141 -5.68 -2.13 18.11
N GLU A 142 -5.65 -2.38 19.41
CA GLU A 142 -4.93 -1.57 20.38
C GLU A 142 -3.51 -2.13 20.51
N ILE A 143 -2.52 -1.36 20.05
CA ILE A 143 -1.13 -1.79 19.96
C ILE A 143 -0.32 -1.06 21.04
N PRO A 144 0.31 -1.79 21.99
CA PRO A 144 1.21 -1.21 22.97
C PRO A 144 2.36 -0.46 22.30
N ALA A 145 2.86 0.60 22.96
CA ALA A 145 3.90 1.45 22.39
C ALA A 145 5.13 0.69 21.88
N ALA A 146 5.58 -0.34 22.63
CA ALA A 146 6.74 -1.18 22.26
C ALA A 146 6.57 -1.94 20.94
N LEU A 147 5.32 -2.20 20.52
CA LEU A 147 4.98 -2.86 19.24
C LEU A 147 4.51 -1.87 18.17
N ALA A 148 4.45 -0.58 18.53
CA ALA A 148 4.14 0.55 17.67
C ALA A 148 5.43 1.33 17.36
N TYR A 149 5.51 2.60 17.75
CA TYR A 149 6.66 3.49 17.48
C TYR A 149 7.64 3.63 18.67
N GLY A 150 7.36 2.93 19.78
CA GLY A 150 8.24 2.82 20.95
C GLY A 150 8.69 4.16 21.51
N ALA A 151 9.88 4.16 22.11
CA ALA A 151 10.48 5.35 22.73
C ALA A 151 10.85 6.46 21.74
N LYS A 152 10.82 6.20 20.43
CA LYS A 152 11.11 7.22 19.41
C LYS A 152 9.89 8.06 19.07
N GLY A 153 8.70 7.45 19.05
CA GLY A 153 7.50 8.09 18.52
C GLY A 153 7.69 8.48 17.04
N ILE A 154 6.97 9.54 16.63
CA ILE A 154 7.12 10.19 15.33
C ILE A 154 7.18 11.69 15.60
N LYS A 155 8.29 12.32 15.21
CA LYS A 155 8.47 13.76 15.39
C LYS A 155 7.25 14.54 14.89
N ASP A 156 6.73 15.45 15.73
CA ASP A 156 5.58 16.33 15.47
C ASP A 156 4.22 15.64 15.24
N VAL A 157 4.16 14.30 15.28
CA VAL A 157 2.95 13.51 14.98
C VAL A 157 2.52 12.65 16.17
N LEU A 158 3.47 11.93 16.78
CA LEU A 158 3.22 10.95 17.83
C LEU A 158 4.30 11.04 18.91
N ALA A 159 3.93 11.28 20.16
CA ALA A 159 4.89 11.36 21.25
C ALA A 159 5.59 10.00 21.50
N PRO A 160 6.82 10.00 22.04
CA PRO A 160 7.47 8.80 22.56
C PRO A 160 6.57 7.96 23.46
N ASN A 161 6.76 6.65 23.44
CA ASN A 161 6.05 5.68 24.30
C ASN A 161 4.51 5.74 24.20
N THR A 162 3.98 6.28 23.10
CA THR A 162 2.54 6.36 22.89
C THR A 162 2.03 5.07 22.23
N PRO A 163 1.07 4.34 22.83
CA PRO A 163 0.37 3.27 22.13
C PRO A 163 -0.51 3.86 21.03
N ASN A 164 -0.85 3.07 20.02
CA ASN A 164 -1.73 3.52 18.94
C ASN A 164 -2.85 2.51 18.68
N TRP A 165 -3.93 3.01 18.08
CA TRP A 165 -5.10 2.24 17.73
C TRP A 165 -5.23 2.18 16.21
N LEU A 166 -5.13 0.96 15.68
CA LEU A 166 -5.33 0.68 14.27
C LEU A 166 -6.76 0.20 14.06
N TYR A 167 -7.51 0.92 13.25
CA TYR A 167 -8.81 0.48 12.77
C TYR A 167 -8.62 -0.02 11.36
N VAL A 168 -9.03 -1.25 11.09
CA VAL A 168 -8.84 -1.85 9.77
C VAL A 168 -10.07 -2.64 9.35
N LYS A 169 -10.57 -2.32 8.16
CA LYS A 169 -11.48 -3.16 7.38
C LYS A 169 -10.64 -3.99 6.42
N VAL A 170 -10.70 -5.30 6.55
CA VAL A 170 -10.02 -6.23 5.64
C VAL A 170 -10.94 -6.53 4.48
N LEU A 171 -10.58 -6.02 3.30
CA LEU A 171 -11.46 -6.02 2.14
C LEU A 171 -11.32 -7.27 1.30
N SER A 172 -10.08 -7.71 1.06
CA SER A 172 -9.81 -8.87 0.21
C SER A 172 -8.44 -9.48 0.50
N LYS A 173 -8.27 -10.74 0.08
CA LYS A 173 -6.97 -11.42 -0.01
C LYS A 173 -6.59 -11.53 -1.49
N ILE A 174 -5.43 -10.99 -1.86
CA ILE A 174 -5.01 -10.90 -3.26
C ILE A 174 -4.05 -12.01 -3.61
N LYS A 175 -4.39 -12.73 -4.69
CA LYS A 175 -3.50 -13.75 -5.26
C LYS A 175 -2.33 -13.09 -6.00
N PRO A 176 -1.11 -13.61 -5.83
CA PRO A 176 0.04 -13.17 -6.60
C PRO A 176 -0.13 -13.49 -8.09
N SER A 177 0.50 -12.71 -8.95
CA SER A 177 0.54 -12.94 -10.41
C SER A 177 1.64 -13.93 -10.78
N ILE A 178 2.62 -14.11 -9.89
CA ILE A 178 3.68 -15.10 -9.99
C ILE A 178 3.83 -15.72 -8.60
N ASP A 179 3.77 -17.05 -8.48
CA ASP A 179 4.05 -17.79 -7.24
C ASP A 179 4.72 -19.12 -7.58
N SER A 180 5.97 -19.03 -8.02
CA SER A 180 6.74 -20.18 -8.49
C SER A 180 8.23 -19.94 -8.31
N ASP A 181 9.01 -21.02 -8.20
CA ASP A 181 10.47 -20.97 -8.15
C ASP A 181 11.02 -20.02 -7.06
N GLY A 182 10.40 -20.02 -5.89
CA GLY A 182 10.79 -19.15 -4.78
C GLY A 182 10.50 -17.65 -5.01
N ILE A 183 9.70 -17.30 -6.02
CA ILE A 183 9.29 -15.93 -6.33
C ILE A 183 7.80 -15.81 -6.15
N ARG A 184 7.40 -14.87 -5.30
CA ARG A 184 6.02 -14.42 -5.20
C ARG A 184 5.92 -12.95 -5.57
N ALA A 185 5.13 -12.60 -6.58
CA ALA A 185 5.02 -11.22 -7.04
C ALA A 185 3.56 -10.79 -7.24
N TRP A 186 3.29 -9.51 -6.95
CA TRP A 186 2.07 -8.80 -7.30
C TRP A 186 2.44 -7.58 -8.11
N LYS A 187 1.91 -7.49 -9.34
CA LYS A 187 2.04 -6.28 -10.15
C LYS A 187 1.00 -5.29 -9.68
N LEU A 188 1.46 -4.13 -9.23
CA LEU A 188 0.61 -3.07 -8.69
C LEU A 188 0.36 -1.96 -9.69
N ALA A 189 1.22 -1.80 -10.69
CA ALA A 189 1.07 -0.84 -11.77
C ALA A 189 1.58 -1.43 -13.09
N ASP A 190 0.90 -1.13 -14.17
CA ASP A 190 1.33 -1.47 -15.52
C ASP A 190 2.31 -0.44 -16.07
N GLY A 191 3.22 -0.90 -16.92
CA GLY A 191 4.19 -0.05 -17.57
C GLY A 191 3.76 0.37 -18.96
N LYS A 192 4.54 1.28 -19.54
CA LYS A 192 4.36 1.74 -20.92
C LYS A 192 5.00 0.76 -21.91
N PRO A 193 4.42 0.57 -23.10
CA PRO A 193 5.05 -0.20 -24.16
C PRO A 193 6.49 0.25 -24.43
N PHE A 194 7.35 -0.70 -24.75
CA PHE A 194 8.76 -0.47 -25.03
C PHE A 194 9.20 -1.39 -26.19
N THR A 195 9.99 -0.84 -27.12
CA THR A 195 10.60 -1.57 -28.23
C THR A 195 12.12 -1.55 -28.05
N LEU A 196 12.74 -2.73 -28.09
CA LEU A 196 14.20 -2.85 -28.08
C LEU A 196 14.74 -2.58 -29.49
N GLU A 197 15.75 -1.73 -29.60
CA GLU A 197 16.39 -1.45 -30.89
C GLU A 197 17.21 -2.67 -31.35
N GLU A 198 17.30 -2.86 -32.67
CA GLU A 198 18.06 -3.96 -33.24
C GLU A 198 19.53 -3.91 -32.81
N GLY A 199 20.06 -5.04 -32.34
CA GLY A 199 21.41 -5.13 -31.79
C GLY A 199 21.60 -4.51 -30.40
N GLY A 200 20.59 -3.83 -29.84
CA GLY A 200 20.65 -3.19 -28.53
C GLY A 200 20.46 -4.15 -27.35
N ALA A 201 21.01 -3.78 -26.20
CA ALA A 201 20.73 -4.41 -24.92
C ALA A 201 19.71 -3.60 -24.11
N LYS A 202 18.85 -4.30 -23.36
CA LYS A 202 17.84 -3.66 -22.50
C LYS A 202 18.47 -3.27 -21.16
N GLU A 203 18.57 -1.98 -20.88
CA GLU A 203 18.92 -1.45 -19.55
C GLU A 203 17.67 -1.01 -18.80
N ILE A 204 17.63 -1.35 -17.51
CA ILE A 204 16.52 -1.04 -16.62
C ILE A 204 17.04 -0.25 -15.43
N ALA A 205 16.41 0.90 -15.18
CA ALA A 205 16.58 1.68 -13.98
C ALA A 205 15.41 1.38 -13.02
N TYR A 206 15.73 0.99 -11.79
CA TYR A 206 14.73 0.64 -10.79
C TYR A 206 15.09 1.15 -9.41
N GLU A 207 14.07 1.46 -8.63
CA GLU A 207 14.16 1.85 -7.23
C GLU A 207 13.49 0.79 -6.36
N TYR A 208 13.95 0.62 -5.13
CA TYR A 208 13.26 -0.29 -4.22
C TYR A 208 13.43 0.05 -2.75
N VAL A 209 12.53 -0.51 -1.93
CA VAL A 209 12.74 -0.71 -0.50
C VAL A 209 12.63 -2.20 -0.24
N ALA A 210 13.61 -2.75 0.48
CA ALA A 210 13.61 -4.13 0.89
C ALA A 210 13.41 -4.24 2.40
N SER A 211 12.58 -5.20 2.82
CA SER A 211 12.37 -5.59 4.23
C SER A 211 12.51 -7.10 4.35
N THR A 212 12.78 -7.58 5.56
CA THR A 212 12.73 -9.00 5.92
C THR A 212 11.67 -9.21 6.98
N PRO A 213 11.27 -10.46 7.30
CA PRO A 213 10.38 -10.72 8.42
C PRO A 213 10.83 -10.07 9.74
N ASN A 214 12.14 -9.89 9.91
CA ASN A 214 12.74 -9.39 11.16
C ASN A 214 13.16 -7.91 11.09
N LYS A 215 13.15 -7.29 9.89
CA LYS A 215 13.74 -5.97 9.70
C LYS A 215 13.01 -5.16 8.63
N ALA A 216 12.30 -4.12 9.07
CA ALA A 216 11.73 -3.10 8.20
C ALA A 216 12.82 -2.27 7.52
N ASN A 217 12.62 -1.92 6.24
CA ASN A 217 13.49 -1.02 5.48
C ASN A 217 14.99 -1.42 5.56
N ALA A 218 15.26 -2.72 5.53
CA ALA A 218 16.61 -3.30 5.57
C ALA A 218 17.54 -2.72 4.49
N ILE A 219 16.98 -2.37 3.32
CA ILE A 219 17.65 -1.65 2.24
C ILE A 219 16.70 -0.60 1.69
N VAL A 220 17.19 0.63 1.47
CA VAL A 220 16.41 1.73 0.88
C VAL A 220 17.18 2.30 -0.31
N ALA A 221 16.72 2.00 -1.53
CA ALA A 221 17.30 2.43 -2.79
C ALA A 221 16.28 3.25 -3.61
N ARG A 222 15.78 4.36 -3.03
CA ARG A 222 14.75 5.25 -3.64
C ARG A 222 15.25 6.60 -4.16
N LYS A 223 16.48 6.99 -3.85
CA LYS A 223 17.04 8.29 -4.28
C LYS A 223 18.08 8.14 -5.39
N PHE A 224 18.49 6.91 -5.66
CA PHE A 224 19.53 6.57 -6.63
C PHE A 224 19.09 5.28 -7.34
N PRO A 225 18.40 5.40 -8.49
CA PRO A 225 17.96 4.24 -9.26
C PRO A 225 19.13 3.30 -9.53
N GLN A 226 18.94 2.03 -9.22
CA GLN A 226 19.87 0.98 -9.58
C GLN A 226 19.72 0.68 -11.07
N ARG A 227 20.85 0.42 -11.74
CA ARG A 227 20.87 0.04 -13.15
C ARG A 227 21.16 -1.45 -13.30
N TYR A 228 20.42 -2.09 -14.19
CA TYR A 228 20.60 -3.49 -14.53
C TYR A 228 20.47 -3.65 -16.04
N VAL A 229 21.52 -4.17 -16.67
CA VAL A 229 21.46 -4.62 -18.07
C VAL A 229 21.03 -6.08 -18.06
N VAL A 230 19.99 -6.40 -18.83
CA VAL A 230 19.42 -7.74 -18.89
C VAL A 230 20.50 -8.77 -19.26
N GLY A 231 20.64 -9.81 -18.42
CA GLY A 231 21.63 -10.88 -18.59
C GLY A 231 22.80 -10.79 -17.60
N GLN A 232 23.05 -9.63 -17.00
CA GLN A 232 24.08 -9.48 -15.98
C GLN A 232 23.72 -10.22 -14.68
N LYS A 233 24.73 -10.46 -13.82
CA LYS A 233 24.56 -11.08 -12.49
C LYS A 233 24.62 -10.05 -11.35
N THR A 234 24.39 -8.77 -11.66
CA THR A 234 24.51 -7.64 -10.73
C THR A 234 23.30 -7.46 -9.80
N ALA A 235 22.15 -8.05 -10.13
CA ALA A 235 20.96 -8.11 -9.27
C ALA A 235 20.72 -9.53 -8.75
N VAL A 236 20.02 -9.65 -7.62
CA VAL A 236 19.66 -10.96 -7.04
C VAL A 236 18.83 -11.79 -8.04
N PRO A 237 18.91 -13.14 -8.00
CA PRO A 237 18.29 -14.00 -9.01
C PRO A 237 16.81 -13.70 -9.28
N GLY A 238 16.01 -13.47 -8.25
CA GLY A 238 14.58 -13.18 -8.41
C GLY A 238 14.30 -11.84 -9.07
N LEU A 239 15.05 -10.79 -8.71
CA LEU A 239 14.94 -9.48 -9.37
C LEU A 239 15.30 -9.58 -10.85
N ARG A 240 16.33 -10.37 -11.22
CA ARG A 240 16.69 -10.56 -12.64
C ARG A 240 15.54 -11.16 -13.45
N LYS A 241 14.79 -12.10 -12.88
CA LYS A 241 13.64 -12.74 -13.55
C LYS A 241 12.48 -11.77 -13.73
N ILE A 242 12.17 -10.97 -12.70
CA ILE A 242 11.12 -9.93 -12.79
C ILE A 242 11.52 -8.83 -13.76
N LEU A 243 12.74 -8.31 -13.62
CA LEU A 243 13.21 -7.17 -14.40
C LEU A 243 13.39 -7.51 -15.87
N LYS A 244 13.77 -8.73 -16.26
CA LYS A 244 14.00 -9.12 -17.67
C LYS A 244 12.95 -8.54 -18.65
N ASN A 245 11.67 -8.66 -18.29
CA ASN A 245 10.55 -8.19 -19.11
C ASN A 245 9.89 -6.91 -18.60
N ALA A 246 10.44 -6.29 -17.56
CA ALA A 246 9.82 -5.14 -16.93
C ALA A 246 9.73 -3.93 -17.86
N LEU A 247 8.67 -3.16 -17.67
CA LEU A 247 8.37 -1.95 -18.42
C LEU A 247 8.45 -0.73 -17.51
N GLN A 248 8.80 0.42 -18.09
CA GLN A 248 8.84 1.67 -17.34
C GLN A 248 7.45 2.03 -16.81
N GLY A 249 7.37 2.34 -15.52
CA GLY A 249 6.15 2.64 -14.80
C GLY A 249 5.57 1.44 -14.03
N GLU A 250 6.11 0.23 -14.23
CA GLU A 250 5.65 -0.91 -13.45
C GLU A 250 6.06 -0.81 -11.99
N ARG A 251 5.15 -1.26 -11.12
CA ARG A 251 5.38 -1.40 -9.68
C ARG A 251 5.10 -2.82 -9.25
N TYR A 252 5.93 -3.35 -8.38
CA TYR A 252 5.77 -4.68 -7.83
C TYR A 252 5.88 -4.69 -6.31
N TYR A 253 5.04 -5.50 -5.69
CA TYR A 253 5.37 -6.12 -4.41
C TYR A 253 5.91 -7.51 -4.71
N LEU A 254 7.03 -7.86 -4.11
CA LEU A 254 7.76 -9.08 -4.42
C LEU A 254 8.27 -9.70 -3.13
N ILE A 255 8.11 -11.00 -2.97
CA ILE A 255 8.81 -11.79 -1.94
C ILE A 255 9.73 -12.75 -2.68
N LEU A 256 11.00 -12.70 -2.33
CA LEU A 256 12.02 -13.62 -2.82
C LEU A 256 12.42 -14.55 -1.68
N GLN A 257 12.25 -15.85 -1.88
CA GLN A 257 12.84 -16.87 -1.01
C GLN A 257 14.37 -16.80 -1.06
N PRO A 258 15.08 -17.35 -0.07
CA PRO A 258 16.53 -17.18 0.05
C PRO A 258 17.32 -17.45 -1.23
N GLU A 259 16.96 -18.48 -1.98
CA GLU A 259 17.62 -18.91 -3.22
C GLU A 259 17.44 -17.88 -4.35
N GLN A 260 16.37 -17.09 -4.30
CA GLN A 260 16.09 -15.99 -5.22
C GLN A 260 16.58 -14.64 -4.70
N ALA A 261 16.92 -14.55 -3.41
CA ALA A 261 17.41 -13.36 -2.73
C ALA A 261 18.93 -13.43 -2.53
N TYR A 262 19.39 -13.38 -1.27
CA TYR A 262 20.82 -13.33 -0.90
C TYR A 262 21.37 -14.66 -0.36
N GLY A 263 20.57 -15.73 -0.42
CA GLY A 263 20.97 -17.09 -0.08
C GLY A 263 21.53 -17.25 1.33
N ASN A 264 22.40 -18.25 1.48
CA ASN A 264 23.06 -18.59 2.75
C ASN A 264 24.07 -17.56 3.24
N LYS A 265 24.45 -16.58 2.42
CA LYS A 265 25.40 -15.52 2.80
C LYS A 265 24.70 -14.29 3.38
N GLY A 266 23.44 -14.04 3.01
CA GLY A 266 22.78 -12.78 3.34
C GLY A 266 23.43 -11.58 2.63
N TYR A 267 23.16 -10.38 3.13
CA TYR A 267 23.70 -9.13 2.57
C TYR A 267 24.20 -8.20 3.68
N GLY A 268 25.49 -8.31 3.96
CA GLY A 268 26.16 -7.51 5.00
C GLY A 268 25.42 -7.59 6.33
N LYS A 269 25.14 -6.43 6.94
CA LYS A 269 24.30 -6.31 8.15
C LYS A 269 22.82 -6.01 7.82
N SER A 270 22.48 -5.94 6.55
CA SER A 270 21.13 -5.56 6.10
C SER A 270 20.19 -6.75 6.08
N ILE A 271 20.64 -7.88 5.51
CA ILE A 271 19.82 -9.09 5.34
C ILE A 271 20.58 -10.28 5.94
N GLY A 272 19.89 -11.06 6.78
CA GLY A 272 20.48 -12.27 7.36
C GLY A 272 20.67 -13.40 6.36
N ALA A 273 21.49 -14.38 6.73
CA ALA A 273 21.61 -15.63 5.98
C ALA A 273 20.27 -16.37 5.94
N ASN A 274 19.91 -16.91 4.77
CA ASN A 274 18.67 -17.65 4.54
C ASN A 274 17.38 -16.86 4.86
N GLU A 275 17.44 -15.53 4.86
CA GLU A 275 16.22 -14.72 5.05
C GLU A 275 15.48 -14.51 3.72
N PRO A 276 14.16 -14.74 3.68
CA PRO A 276 13.36 -14.26 2.57
C PRO A 276 13.26 -12.73 2.62
N VAL A 277 13.13 -12.11 1.45
CA VAL A 277 13.17 -10.65 1.33
C VAL A 277 11.96 -10.16 0.57
N PHE A 278 11.23 -9.23 1.18
CA PHE A 278 10.18 -8.46 0.54
C PHE A 278 10.77 -7.22 -0.14
N PHE A 279 10.35 -6.92 -1.37
CA PHE A 279 10.67 -5.71 -2.10
C PHE A 279 9.38 -4.97 -2.48
N LEU A 280 9.34 -3.67 -2.20
CA LEU A 280 8.56 -2.71 -2.96
C LEU A 280 9.46 -2.14 -4.05
N LEU A 281 9.20 -2.55 -5.29
CA LEU A 281 10.01 -2.28 -6.47
C LEU A 281 9.28 -1.35 -7.44
N ASP A 282 9.97 -0.31 -7.90
CA ASP A 282 9.50 0.67 -8.87
C ASP A 282 10.43 0.67 -10.09
N VAL A 283 9.89 0.44 -11.28
CA VAL A 283 10.65 0.46 -12.53
C VAL A 283 10.56 1.87 -13.11
N VAL A 284 11.60 2.67 -12.85
CA VAL A 284 11.58 4.11 -13.14
C VAL A 284 12.09 4.45 -14.54
N GLY A 285 12.81 3.55 -15.21
CA GLY A 285 13.29 3.74 -16.57
C GLY A 285 13.62 2.45 -17.30
N VAL A 286 13.37 2.42 -18.60
CA VAL A 286 13.77 1.32 -19.50
C VAL A 286 14.28 1.94 -20.79
N ARG A 287 15.46 1.53 -21.25
CA ARG A 287 16.05 2.01 -22.51
C ARG A 287 16.83 0.94 -23.24
N SER A 288 16.98 1.14 -24.55
CA SER A 288 17.98 0.44 -25.37
C SER A 288 19.36 1.08 -25.13
N ILE A 289 20.40 0.25 -25.04
CA ILE A 289 21.79 0.69 -25.04
C ILE A 289 22.57 -0.11 -26.09
N SER A 290 23.54 0.53 -26.73
CA SER A 290 24.49 -0.07 -27.67
C SER A 290 25.66 -0.74 -26.96
#